data_AF-A0A5C0DNB9-F1
#
_entry.id   AF-A0A5C0DNB9-F1
#
_cell.length_a   1.000
_cell.length_b   1.000
_cell.length_c   1.000
_cell.angle_alpha   90.00
_cell.angle_beta   90.00
_cell.angle_gamma   90.00
#
_symmetry.space_group_name_H-M   'P 1'
#
loop_
_entity.id
_entity.type
_entity.pdbx_description
1 polymer ?
#
loop_
_entity_poly.entity_id
_entity_poly.type
_entity_poly.pdbx_seq_one_letter_code
_entity_poly.pdbx_strand_id
1 'polypeptide(L)' 'MALDNRWVIMTKMIPWSEFEAEYAAIFSSEIGAPAKTFRMALGALIIKEKLGVSDRETVEQIGENPYLQYFIGMSTR' A
#
# COMPACT_ATOMS: atom_id res chain seq x y z
N MET A 1 8.29 -12.17 -8.96
CA MET A 1 7.77 -10.91 -9.52
C MET A 1 8.74 -10.40 -10.56
N ALA A 2 8.25 -9.97 -11.72
CA ALA A 2 9.09 -9.37 -12.76
C ALA A 2 9.58 -7.99 -12.28
N LEU A 3 10.90 -7.73 -12.37
CA LEU A 3 11.55 -6.53 -11.81
C LEU A 3 11.21 -5.24 -12.59
N ASP A 4 10.78 -5.40 -13.83
CA ASP A 4 10.35 -4.37 -14.78
C ASP A 4 8.87 -3.99 -14.64
N ASN A 5 8.11 -4.66 -13.76
CA ASN A 5 6.73 -4.28 -13.51
C ASN A 5 6.63 -2.88 -12.88
N ARG A 6 5.76 -2.03 -13.43
CA ARG A 6 5.58 -0.63 -12.99
C ARG A 6 5.36 -0.47 -11.49
N TRP A 7 4.63 -1.39 -10.85
CA TRP A 7 4.34 -1.33 -9.43
C TRP A 7 5.55 -1.72 -8.59
N VAL A 8 6.32 -2.73 -9.04
CA VAL A 8 7.58 -3.14 -8.38
C VAL A 8 8.61 -2.01 -8.43
N ILE A 9 8.72 -1.32 -9.57
CA ILE A 9 9.60 -0.15 -9.71
C ILE A 9 9.14 0.96 -8.76
N MET A 10 7.85 1.29 -8.75
CA MET A 10 7.30 2.34 -7.89
C MET A 10 7.48 2.05 -6.39
N THR A 11 7.32 0.79 -5.97
CA THR A 11 7.63 0.38 -4.59
C THR A 11 9.06 0.74 -4.20
N LYS A 12 10.04 0.63 -5.10
CA LYS A 12 11.45 0.92 -4.79
C LYS A 12 11.76 2.42 -4.77
N MET A 13 10.92 3.25 -5.40
CA MET A 13 11.13 4.71 -5.47
C MET A 13 10.58 5.43 -4.24
N ILE A 14 9.56 4.88 -3.59
CA ILE A 14 8.92 5.52 -2.44
C ILE A 14 9.69 5.13 -1.16
N PRO A 15 10.15 6.10 -0.36
CA PRO A 15 10.83 5.84 0.91
C PRO A 15 9.82 5.42 2.01
N TRP A 16 9.25 4.23 1.87
CA TRP A 16 8.16 3.75 2.74
C TRP A 16 8.52 3.78 4.23
N SER A 17 9.74 3.39 4.59
CA SER A 17 10.16 3.30 5.99
C SER A 17 10.24 4.66 6.69
N GLU A 18 10.63 5.70 5.97
CA GLU A 18 10.71 7.07 6.51
C GLU A 18 9.30 7.58 6.83
N PHE A 19 8.38 7.46 5.87
CA PHE A 19 6.99 7.88 6.06
C PHE A 19 6.22 7.02 7.06
N GLU A 20 6.50 5.71 7.14
CA GLU A 20 5.88 4.84 8.15
C GLU A 20 6.23 5.31 9.57
N ALA A 21 7.48 5.74 9.81
CA ALA A 21 7.89 6.26 11.11
C ALA A 21 7.15 7.54 11.48
N GLU A 22 7.04 8.49 10.53
CA GLU A 22 6.28 9.74 10.73
C GLU A 22 4.79 9.47 10.93
N TYR A 23 4.20 8.58 10.12
CA TYR A 23 2.79 8.21 10.20
C TYR A 23 2.47 7.54 11.54
N ALA A 24 3.29 6.57 11.95
CA ALA A 24 3.12 5.85 13.21
C ALA A 24 3.21 6.78 14.44
N ALA A 25 4.04 7.83 14.38
CA ALA A 25 4.16 8.80 15.47
C ALA A 25 2.87 9.61 15.74
N ILE A 26 1.93 9.65 14.79
CA ILE A 26 0.64 10.35 14.92
C ILE A 26 -0.37 9.49 15.70
N PHE A 27 -0.18 8.17 15.76
CA PHE A 27 -1.09 7.26 16.44
C PHE A 27 -0.62 6.99 17.87
N SER A 28 -1.56 7.02 18.81
CA SER A 28 -1.30 6.51 20.16
C SER A 28 -1.22 4.99 20.13
N SER A 29 -0.17 4.43 20.73
CA SER A 29 0.00 2.99 20.90
C SER A 29 -0.95 2.37 21.94
N GLU A 30 -1.65 3.19 22.72
CA GLU A 30 -2.39 2.75 23.91
C GLU A 30 -3.90 2.66 23.71
N ILE A 31 -4.46 3.24 22.64
CA ILE A 31 -5.92 3.40 22.48
C ILE A 31 -6.36 3.05 21.05
N GLY A 32 -7.31 2.12 20.93
CA GLY A 32 -8.03 1.83 19.68
C GLY A 32 -7.57 0.58 18.94
N ALA A 33 -8.10 0.40 17.72
CA ALA A 33 -7.71 -0.69 16.84
C ALA A 33 -6.33 -0.42 16.20
N PRO A 34 -5.51 -1.45 15.93
CA PRO A 34 -4.23 -1.27 15.26
C PRO A 34 -4.40 -0.50 13.94
N ALA A 35 -3.66 0.59 13.79
CA ALA A 35 -3.64 1.35 12.55
C ALA A 35 -3.18 0.45 11.39
N LYS A 36 -3.72 0.67 10.20
CA LYS A 36 -3.14 0.09 8.98
C LYS A 36 -1.78 0.72 8.74
N THR A 37 -0.86 -0.03 8.13
CA THR A 37 0.45 0.52 7.77
C THR A 37 0.28 1.68 6.81
N PHE A 38 1.18 2.66 6.89
CA PHE A 38 1.22 3.78 5.96
C PHE A 38 1.28 3.28 4.51
N ARG A 39 2.10 2.25 4.26
CA ARG A 39 2.22 1.62 2.94
C ARG A 39 0.90 1.09 2.40
N MET A 40 0.04 0.53 3.24
CA MET A 40 -1.27 0.05 2.81
C MET A 40 -2.21 1.21 2.49
N ALA A 41 -2.26 2.23 3.36
CA ALA A 41 -3.13 3.39 3.19
C ALA A 41 -2.77 4.20 1.93
N LEU A 42 -1.51 4.62 1.81
CA LEU A 42 -1.04 5.38 0.65
C LEU A 42 -1.02 4.51 -0.61
N GLY A 43 -0.62 3.25 -0.51
CA GLY A 43 -0.57 2.34 -1.65
C GLY A 43 -1.95 2.13 -2.29
N ALA A 44 -3.00 1.95 -1.49
CA ALA A 44 -4.37 1.83 -1.98
C ALA A 44 -4.84 3.12 -2.68
N LEU A 45 -4.54 4.30 -2.11
CA LEU A 45 -4.87 5.58 -2.73
C LEU A 45 -4.16 5.76 -4.08
N ILE A 46 -2.87 5.46 -4.16
CA ILE A 46 -2.11 5.53 -5.42
C ILE A 46 -2.73 4.58 -6.46
N ILE A 47 -3.08 3.35 -6.07
CA ILE A 47 -3.69 2.39 -6.99
C ILE A 47 -5.00 2.95 -7.55
N LYS A 48 -5.88 3.44 -6.66
CA LYS A 48 -7.15 4.04 -7.04
C LYS A 48 -6.96 5.17 -8.06
N GLU A 49 -6.11 6.14 -7.75
CA GLU A 49 -5.85 7.30 -8.62
C GLU A 49 -5.19 6.90 -9.96
N LYS A 50 -4.29 5.91 -9.95
CA LYS A 50 -3.60 5.46 -11.17
C LYS A 50 -4.46 4.59 -12.08
N LEU A 51 -5.48 3.92 -11.53
CA LEU A 51 -6.42 3.11 -12.30
C LEU A 51 -7.72 3.86 -12.63
N GLY A 52 -8.04 4.93 -11.91
CA GLY A 52 -9.26 5.71 -12.11
C GLY A 52 -10.53 4.94 -11.74
N VAL A 53 -10.44 4.03 -10.76
CA VAL A 53 -11.53 3.13 -10.37
C VAL A 53 -12.13 3.50 -9.01
N SER A 54 -13.26 2.90 -8.66
CA SER A 54 -13.89 3.11 -7.35
C SER A 54 -13.08 2.48 -6.21
N ASP A 55 -13.35 2.87 -4.96
CA ASP A 55 -12.71 2.25 -3.79
C ASP A 55 -13.01 0.74 -3.73
N ARG A 56 -14.24 0.32 -4.08
CA ARG A 56 -14.62 -1.09 -4.13
C ARG A 56 -13.83 -1.85 -5.20
N GLU A 57 -13.77 -1.31 -6.40
CA GLU A 57 -13.00 -1.91 -7.50
C GLU A 57 -11.51 -1.98 -7.17
N THR A 58 -10.96 -0.97 -6.48
CA THR A 58 -9.57 -0.96 -6.01
C THR A 58 -9.29 -2.18 -5.12
N VAL A 59 -10.22 -2.53 -4.22
CA VAL A 59 -10.09 -3.70 -3.34
C VAL A 59 -10.09 -5.01 -4.13
N GLU A 60 -11.01 -5.16 -5.10
CA GLU A 60 -11.06 -6.35 -5.96
C GLU A 60 -9.75 -6.51 -6.77
N GLN A 61 -9.26 -5.42 -7.38
CA GLN A 61 -8.00 -5.41 -8.12
C GLN A 61 -6.80 -5.80 -7.25
N ILE A 62 -6.75 -5.32 -6.00
CA ILE A 62 -5.72 -5.73 -5.03
C ILE A 62 -5.86 -7.22 -4.69
N GLY A 63 -7.08 -7.74 -4.55
CA GLY A 63 -7.34 -9.16 -4.30
C GLY A 63 -6.84 -10.06 -5.43
N GLU A 64 -6.98 -9.63 -6.67
CA GLU A 64 -6.65 -10.43 -7.87
C GLU A 64 -5.20 -10.30 -8.32
N ASN A 65 -4.53 -9.17 -8.04
CA ASN A 65 -3.23 -8.86 -8.62
C ASN A 65 -2.07 -8.95 -7.61
N PRO A 66 -1.14 -9.93 -7.74
CA PRO A 66 -0.04 -10.08 -6.81
C PRO A 66 0.95 -8.89 -6.82
N TYR A 67 1.04 -8.14 -7.92
CA TYR A 67 1.87 -6.93 -7.97
C TYR A 67 1.27 -5.80 -7.14
N LEU A 68 -0.05 -5.68 -7.10
CA LEU A 68 -0.74 -4.69 -6.26
C LEU A 68 -0.63 -5.06 -4.79
N GLN A 69 -0.79 -6.36 -4.46
CA GLN A 69 -0.56 -6.88 -3.10
C GLN A 69 0.85 -6.54 -2.61
N TYR A 70 1.86 -6.81 -3.44
CA TYR A 70 3.22 -6.41 -3.14
C TYR A 70 3.37 -4.91 -2.99
N PHE A 71 2.76 -4.12 -3.86
CA PHE A 71 2.84 -2.67 -3.81
C PHE A 71 2.38 -2.11 -2.46
N ILE A 72 1.24 -2.59 -1.96
CA ILE A 72 0.67 -2.20 -0.67
C ILE A 72 1.31 -2.89 0.55
N GLY A 73 2.34 -3.71 0.34
CA GLY A 73 3.10 -4.36 1.43
C GLY A 73 2.44 -5.60 2.00
N MET A 74 1.54 -6.25 1.26
CA MET A 74 1.04 -7.58 1.62
C MET A 74 2.07 -8.63 1.24
N SER A 75 2.41 -9.50 2.19
CA SER A 75 3.15 -10.72 1.92
C SER A 75 2.22 -11.70 1.19
N THR A 76 2.59 -12.11 -0.03
CA THR A 76 1.97 -13.28 -0.67
C THR A 76 2.16 -14.48 0.27
N ARG A 77 1.07 -15.11 0.70
CA ARG A 77 1.13 -16.37 1.45
C ARG A 77 1.68 -17.49 0.58
#